data_AF-A0AAE1GS53-F1
#
_entry.id   AF-A0AAE1GS53-F1
#
_cell.length_a   1.000
_cell.length_b   1.000
_cell.length_c   1.000
_cell.angle_alpha   90.00
_cell.angle_beta   90.00
_cell.angle_gamma   90.00
#
_symmetry.space_group_name_H-M   'P 1'
#
loop_
_entity.id
_entity.type
_entity.pdbx_description
1 polymer ?
#
loop_
_entity_poly.entity_id
_entity_poly.type
_entity_poly.pdbx_seq_one_letter_code
_entity_poly.pdbx_strand_id
1 'polypeptide(L)' 'MADASDSLRAREALALLSRISKLLNTGLDTESLAICIRLCEAGVHPEALAKAIQEVRREVNAIRDSASVNEDPASSQPL' A
#
# COMPACT_ATOMS: atom_id res chain seq x y z
N MET A 1 13.31 13.48 25.93
CA MET A 1 13.76 12.07 25.94
C MET A 1 12.52 11.24 25.73
N ALA A 2 12.37 10.55 24.60
CA ALA A 2 11.26 9.61 24.43
C ALA A 2 11.47 8.47 25.43
N ASP A 3 10.52 8.25 26.32
CA ASP A 3 10.61 7.22 27.34
C ASP A 3 10.61 5.83 26.66
N ALA A 4 11.37 4.87 27.19
CA ALA A 4 11.43 3.51 26.64
C ALA A 4 10.03 2.86 26.59
N SER A 5 9.14 3.24 27.50
CA SER A 5 7.75 2.82 27.51
C SER A 5 6.96 3.38 26.31
N ASP A 6 7.15 4.64 25.91
CA ASP A 6 6.44 5.24 24.77
C ASP A 6 6.79 4.54 23.45
N SER A 7 8.07 4.22 23.25
CA SER A 7 8.54 3.47 22.09
C SER A 7 7.95 2.06 22.03
N LEU A 8 7.79 1.41 23.19
CA LEU A 8 7.12 0.11 23.28
C LEU A 8 5.65 0.22 22.89
N ARG A 9 4.91 1.23 23.41
CA ARG A 9 3.50 1.42 23.07
C ARG A 9 3.29 1.68 21.59
N ALA A 10 4.17 2.47 20.96
CA ALA A 10 4.12 2.73 19.52
C ALA A 10 4.30 1.45 18.69
N ARG A 11 5.23 0.57 19.09
CA ARG A 11 5.44 -0.73 18.42
C ARG A 11 4.24 -1.66 18.57
N GLU A 12 3.65 -1.72 19.76
CA GLU A 12 2.44 -2.52 20.02
C GLU A 12 1.24 -2.01 19.20
N ALA A 13 1.05 -0.68 19.15
CA ALA A 13 0.01 -0.06 18.35
C ALA A 13 0.19 -0.38 16.86
N LEU A 14 1.41 -0.26 16.33
CA LEU A 14 1.72 -0.62 14.94
C LEU A 14 1.45 -2.10 14.65
N ALA A 15 1.83 -2.99 15.58
CA ALA A 15 1.58 -4.43 15.44
C ALA A 15 0.08 -4.76 15.41
N LEU A 16 -0.71 -4.11 16.27
CA LEU A 16 -2.16 -4.24 16.29
C LEU A 16 -2.80 -3.74 14.99
N LEU A 17 -2.40 -2.55 14.53
CA LEU A 17 -2.89 -1.96 13.28
C LEU A 17 -2.52 -2.82 12.06
N SER A 18 -1.32 -3.42 12.04
CA SER A 18 -0.90 -4.36 10.99
C SER A 18 -1.80 -5.60 10.96
N ARG A 19 -2.19 -6.13 12.13
CA ARG A 19 -3.14 -7.24 12.22
C ARG A 19 -4.54 -6.86 11.72
N ILE A 20 -5.03 -5.67 12.06
CA ILE A 20 -6.32 -5.15 11.57
C ILE A 20 -6.26 -4.99 10.04
N SER A 21 -5.18 -4.43 9.51
CA SER A 21 -4.96 -4.27 8.06
C SER A 21 -5.03 -5.61 7.32
N LYS A 22 -4.40 -6.66 7.86
CA LYS A 22 -4.47 -8.02 7.30
C LYS A 22 -5.87 -8.60 7.37
N LEU A 23 -6.58 -8.42 8.48
CA LEU A 23 -7.95 -8.91 8.64
C LEU A 23 -8.91 -8.27 7.63
N LEU A 24 -8.75 -6.98 7.37
CA LEU A 24 -9.54 -6.22 6.39
C LEU A 24 -9.02 -6.36 4.95
N ASN A 25 -7.95 -7.12 4.74
CA ASN A 25 -7.31 -7.35 3.45
C ASN A 25 -7.03 -6.06 2.66
N THR A 26 -6.53 -5.01 3.33
CA THR A 26 -6.26 -3.70 2.68
C THR A 26 -5.09 -3.77 1.68
N GLY A 27 -4.29 -4.84 1.74
CA GLY A 27 -3.08 -5.01 0.95
C GLY A 27 -1.95 -4.04 1.32
N LEU A 28 -2.00 -3.40 2.50
CA LEU A 28 -0.89 -2.59 3.02
C LEU A 28 0.06 -3.48 3.83
N ASP A 29 1.34 -3.49 3.46
CA ASP A 29 2.40 -4.05 4.26
C ASP A 29 2.74 -3.14 5.47
N THR A 30 3.56 -3.63 6.38
CA THR A 30 3.87 -2.92 7.64
C THR A 30 4.56 -1.58 7.42
N GLU A 31 5.41 -1.46 6.39
CA GLU A 31 6.11 -0.22 6.09
C GLU A 31 5.15 0.81 5.49
N SER A 32 4.35 0.41 4.50
CA SER A 32 3.30 1.25 3.91
C SER A 32 2.30 1.73 4.97
N LEU A 33 1.90 0.87 5.90
CA LEU A 33 1.01 1.22 6.99
C LEU A 33 1.65 2.24 7.95
N ALA A 34 2.93 2.07 8.29
CA ALA A 34 3.66 3.03 9.13
C ALA A 34 3.74 4.41 8.46
N ILE A 35 3.94 4.46 7.14
CA ILE A 35 3.89 5.72 6.37
C ILE A 35 2.50 6.36 6.49
N CYS A 36 1.42 5.59 6.31
CA CYS A 36 0.06 6.10 6.41
C CYS A 36 -0.22 6.69 7.80
N ILE A 37 0.25 6.04 8.87
CA ILE A 37 0.09 6.53 10.24
C ILE A 37 0.81 7.88 10.39
N ARG A 38 2.06 8.00 9.96
CA ARG A 38 2.82 9.27 10.04
C ARG A 38 2.15 10.40 9.25
N LEU A 39 1.56 10.09 8.09
CA LEU A 39 0.81 11.07 7.30
C LEU A 39 -0.45 11.52 8.05
N CYS A 40 -1.20 10.60 8.65
CA CYS A 40 -2.35 10.94 9.48
C CYS A 40 -1.94 11.76 10.72
N GLU A 41 -0.82 11.44 11.37
CA GLU A 41 -0.25 12.22 12.48
C GLU A 41 0.17 13.63 12.05
N ALA A 42 0.60 13.80 10.80
CA ALA A 42 0.89 15.11 10.20
C ALA A 42 -0.37 15.89 9.79
N GLY A 43 -1.57 15.35 10.03
CA GLY A 43 -2.84 16.02 9.74
C GLY A 43 -3.45 15.70 8.38
N VAL A 44 -2.90 14.73 7.63
CA VAL A 44 -3.51 14.28 6.38
C VAL A 44 -4.83 13.56 6.65
N HIS A 45 -5.88 13.94 5.91
CA HIS A 45 -7.19 13.31 6.05
C HIS A 45 -7.16 11.84 5.58
N PRO A 46 -7.60 10.86 6.40
CA PRO A 46 -7.45 9.43 6.10
C PRO A 46 -8.21 9.00 4.84
N GLU A 47 -9.37 9.58 4.56
CA GLU A 47 -10.14 9.25 3.35
C GLU A 47 -9.47 9.77 2.07
N ALA A 48 -8.82 10.95 2.15
CA ALA A 48 -8.09 11.50 1.01
C ALA A 48 -6.83 10.67 0.73
N LEU A 49 -6.14 10.25 1.79
CA LEU A 49 -5.01 9.34 1.70
C LEU A 49 -5.40 7.99 1.10
N ALA A 50 -6.54 7.41 1.50
CA ALA A 50 -7.04 6.16 0.94
C ALA A 50 -7.30 6.27 -0.57
N LYS A 51 -7.94 7.37 -1.01
CA LYS A 51 -8.18 7.64 -2.44
C LYS A 51 -6.87 7.76 -3.21
N ALA A 52 -5.89 8.48 -2.67
CA ALA A 52 -4.58 8.62 -3.30
C ALA A 52 -3.86 7.27 -3.46
N ILE A 53 -3.89 6.42 -2.42
CA ILE A 53 -3.29 5.07 -2.49
C ILE A 53 -3.99 4.21 -3.55
N GLN A 54 -5.31 4.28 -3.64
CA GLN A 54 -6.08 3.54 -4.64
C GLN A 54 -5.74 3.99 -6.07
N GLU A 55 -5.62 5.29 -6.32
CA GLU A 55 -5.28 5.80 -7.64
C GLU A 55 -3.86 5.39 -8.05
N VAL A 56 -2.88 5.53 -7.15
CA VAL A 56 -1.50 5.11 -7.43
C VAL A 56 -1.44 3.62 -7.77
N ARG A 57 -2.14 2.76 -7.02
CA ARG A 57 -2.19 1.32 -7.32
C ARG A 57 -2.83 1.02 -8.67
N ARG A 58 -3.89 1.75 -9.02
CA ARG A 58 -4.57 1.62 -10.31
C ARG A 58 -3.66 2.02 -11.47
N GLU A 59 -2.97 3.14 -11.36
CA GLU A 59 -2.03 3.61 -12.39
C GLU A 59 -0.85 2.64 -12.57
N VAL A 60 -0.26 2.15 -11.48
CA VAL A 60 0.83 1.16 -11.54
C VAL A 60 0.38 -0.13 -12.24
N ASN A 61 -0.83 -0.61 -11.94
CA ASN A 61 -1.38 -1.80 -12.59
C ASN A 61 -1.63 -1.54 -14.09
N ALA A 62 -2.20 -0.39 -14.45
CA ALA A 62 -2.43 -0.03 -15.85
C ALA A 62 -1.13 0.03 -16.66
N ILE A 63 -0.06 0.57 -16.08
CA ILE A 63 1.28 0.59 -16.70
C ILE A 63 1.79 -0.83 -16.90
N ARG A 64 1.68 -1.69 -15.88
CA ARG A 64 2.12 -3.08 -15.96
C ARG A 64 1.36 -3.87 -17.03
N ASP A 65 0.05 -3.69 -17.11
CA ASP A 65 -0.80 -4.37 -18.09
C ASP A 65 -0.43 -3.93 -19.51
N SER A 66 -0.24 -2.62 -19.72
CA SER A 66 0.20 -2.09 -21.03
C SER A 66 1.57 -2.59 -21.48
N ALA A 67 2.48 -2.87 -20.54
CA ALA A 67 3.80 -3.43 -20.84
C ALA A 67 3.74 -4.92 -21.25
N SER A 68 2.70 -5.67 -20.84
CA SER A 68 2.52 -7.09 -21.21
C SER A 68 1.80 -7.33 -22.55
N VAL A 69 1.22 -6.29 -23.17
CA VAL A 69 0.48 -6.42 -24.45
C VAL A 69 1.41 -6.40 -25.68
N ASN A 70 2.72 -6.26 -25.51
CA ASN A 70 3.70 -6.23 -26.60
C ASN A 70 4.30 -7.61 -26.98
N GLU A 71 3.75 -8.74 -26.53
CA GLU A 71 4.11 -10.04 -27.10
C GLU A 71 3.34 -10.26 -28.42
N ASP A 72 4.04 -10.11 -29.53
CA ASP A 72 3.58 -10.32 -30.91
C ASP A 72 2.82 -11.66 -31.10
N PRO A 73 1.51 -11.66 -31.44
CA PRO A 73 0.80 -12.89 -31.82
C PRO A 73 1.04 -13.31 -33.29
N ALA A 74 2.01 -12.70 -34.00
CA ALA A 74 2.17 -12.86 -35.45
C ALA A 74 2.99 -14.09 -35.90
N SER A 75 3.50 -14.92 -34.99
CA SER A 75 4.33 -16.09 -35.34
C SER A 75 3.56 -17.41 -35.52
N SER A 76 2.23 -17.38 -35.48
CA SER A 76 1.38 -18.56 -35.78
C SER A 76 0.48 -18.30 -36.99
N GLN A 77 1.09 -18.17 -38.17
CA GLN A 77 0.36 -18.41 -39.42
C GLN A 77 0.35 -19.92 -39.71
N PRO A 78 -0.81 -20.51 -40.03
CA PRO A 78 -0.89 -21.91 -40.42
C PRO A 78 -0.37 -22.08 -41.86
N LEU A 79 0.47 -23.10 -42.07
CA LEU A 79 0.62 -23.81 -43.34
C LEU A 79 0.19 -25.26 -43.10
#